data_AF-A0A351BCR4-F1
#
_entry.id   AF-A0A351BCR4-F1
#
_cell.length_a   1.000
_cell.length_b   1.000
_cell.length_c   1.000
_cell.angle_alpha   90.00
_cell.angle_beta   90.00
_cell.angle_gamma   90.00
#
_symmetry.space_group_name_H-M   'P 1'
#
loop_
_entity.id
_entity.type
_entity.pdbx_description
1 polymer ?
#
loop_
_entity_poly.entity_id
_entity_poly.type
_entity_poly.pdbx_seq_one_letter_code
_entity_poly.pdbx_strand_id
1 'polypeptide(L)'
;WERISSLLFAFLAPGIAPDLLALLAEIHLSVEHRDLLLIWILVGGIQALLVFSLTVISVPLLLDRPTTVGIAIRTSLRAVDANLLPMLAWGAIVVVLTAIGFLSLFFGLIVLMPLLGHATWHAYRDLVE
;
A
#
# COMPACT_ATOMS: atom_id res chain seq x y z
N TRP A 1 5.28 7.85 -4.68
CA TRP A 1 3.89 8.32 -4.75
C TRP A 1 3.79 9.80 -5.11
N GLU A 2 4.34 10.73 -4.32
CA GLU A 2 4.30 12.18 -4.60
C GLU A 2 4.65 12.52 -6.06
N ARG A 3 5.83 12.12 -6.56
CA ARG A 3 6.23 12.34 -7.96
C ARG A 3 5.29 11.74 -9.01
N ILE A 4 4.67 10.60 -8.71
CA ILE A 4 3.73 9.95 -9.65
C ILE A 4 2.42 10.72 -9.66
N SER A 5 1.93 11.16 -8.50
CA SER A 5 0.74 11.98 -8.37
C SER A 5 0.92 13.33 -9.06
N SER A 6 2.04 14.02 -8.85
CA SER A 6 2.29 15.31 -9.50
C SER A 6 2.35 15.21 -11.01
N LEU A 7 2.95 14.14 -11.56
CA LEU A 7 2.92 13.87 -13.00
C LEU A 7 1.51 13.57 -13.51
N LEU A 8 0.74 12.72 -12.81
CA LEU A 8 -0.65 12.40 -13.21
C LEU A 8 -1.50 13.67 -13.28
N PHE A 9 -1.46 14.52 -12.27
CA PHE A 9 -2.20 15.78 -12.28
C PHE A 9 -1.68 16.73 -13.37
N ALA A 10 -0.36 16.84 -13.55
CA ALA A 10 0.20 17.69 -14.61
C ALA A 10 -0.24 17.28 -16.03
N PHE A 11 -0.41 15.98 -16.28
CA PHE A 11 -0.82 15.47 -17.61
C PHE A 11 -2.33 15.39 -17.81
N LEU A 12 -3.09 14.98 -16.79
CA LEU A 12 -4.52 14.69 -16.92
C LEU A 12 -5.41 15.83 -16.40
N ALA A 13 -4.91 16.71 -15.52
CA ALA A 13 -5.66 17.84 -15.00
C ALA A 13 -4.74 19.01 -14.60
N PRO A 14 -4.06 19.65 -15.57
CA PRO A 14 -3.08 20.71 -15.31
C PRO A 14 -3.64 21.95 -14.57
N GLY A 15 -4.96 22.08 -14.46
CA GLY A 15 -5.64 23.16 -13.72
C GLY A 15 -6.02 22.83 -12.27
N ILE A 16 -5.92 21.57 -11.84
CA ILE A 16 -6.30 21.13 -10.50
C ILE A 16 -5.03 20.94 -9.68
N ALA A 17 -4.97 21.52 -8.48
CA ALA A 17 -3.87 21.26 -7.57
C ALA A 17 -3.84 19.77 -7.19
N PRO A 18 -2.66 19.13 -7.09
CA PRO A 18 -2.52 17.71 -6.70
C PRO A 18 -2.79 17.52 -5.20
N ASP A 19 -4.01 17.83 -4.78
CA ASP A 19 -4.51 17.75 -3.41
C ASP A 19 -5.79 16.92 -3.34
N LEU A 20 -5.90 16.12 -2.27
CA LEU A 20 -7.03 15.20 -2.09
C LEU A 20 -8.34 15.97 -1.81
N LEU A 21 -8.28 17.05 -1.04
CA LEU A 21 -9.49 17.81 -0.69
C LEU A 21 -10.00 18.60 -1.90
N ALA A 22 -9.10 19.19 -2.68
CA ALA A 22 -9.43 19.83 -3.95
C ALA A 22 -10.11 18.84 -4.92
N LEU A 23 -9.53 17.65 -5.10
CA LEU A 23 -10.09 16.62 -5.98
C LEU A 23 -11.49 16.15 -5.52
N LEU A 24 -11.68 15.93 -4.21
CA LEU A 24 -12.97 15.53 -3.65
C LEU A 24 -14.05 16.62 -3.75
N ALA A 25 -13.67 17.90 -3.74
CA ALA A 25 -14.60 19.00 -3.94
C ALA A 25 -15.09 19.07 -5.40
N GLU A 26 -14.21 18.76 -6.36
CA GLU A 26 -14.46 18.93 -7.79
C GLU A 26 -15.00 17.66 -8.48
N ILE A 27 -14.87 16.48 -7.85
CA ILE A 27 -15.28 15.18 -8.44
C ILE A 27 -16.77 15.10 -8.83
N HIS A 28 -17.62 15.87 -8.15
CA HIS A 28 -19.05 15.91 -8.45
C HIS A 28 -19.39 16.77 -9.67
N LEU A 29 -18.45 17.61 -10.13
CA LEU A 29 -18.69 18.62 -11.16
C LEU A 29 -18.58 18.07 -12.58
N SER A 30 -17.77 17.04 -12.83
CA SER A 30 -17.57 16.50 -14.18
C SER A 30 -17.14 15.03 -14.19
N VAL A 31 -17.50 14.32 -15.28
CA VAL A 31 -17.11 12.91 -15.52
C VAL A 31 -15.59 12.77 -15.63
N GLU A 32 -14.92 13.73 -16.25
CA GLU A 32 -13.46 13.74 -16.42
C GLU A 32 -12.70 13.71 -15.09
N HIS A 33 -13.26 14.36 -14.05
CA HIS A 33 -12.66 14.40 -12.71
C HIS A 33 -12.81 13.04 -11.99
N ARG A 34 -13.85 12.26 -12.32
CA ARG A 34 -14.04 10.90 -11.80
C ARG A 34 -13.06 9.92 -12.43
N ASP A 35 -12.81 10.07 -13.72
CA ASP A 35 -11.81 9.27 -14.44
C ASP A 35 -10.41 9.52 -13.87
N LEU A 36 -10.07 10.79 -13.60
CA LEU A 36 -8.83 11.14 -12.91
C LEU A 36 -8.72 10.47 -11.53
N LEU A 37 -9.77 10.52 -10.70
CA LEU A 37 -9.76 9.85 -9.39
C LEU A 37 -9.51 8.35 -9.55
N LEU A 38 -10.23 7.69 -10.46
CA LEU A 38 -10.09 6.25 -10.70
C LEU A 38 -8.67 5.89 -11.13
N ILE A 39 -8.11 6.62 -12.09
CA ILE A 39 -6.72 6.44 -12.55
C ILE A 39 -5.74 6.66 -11.41
N TRP A 40 -5.93 7.73 -10.62
CA TRP A 40 -5.07 8.05 -9.49
C TRP A 40 -5.09 6.93 -8.42
N ILE A 41 -6.27 6.44 -8.04
CA ILE A 41 -6.42 5.31 -7.11
C ILE A 41 -5.77 4.05 -7.67
N LEU A 42 -5.99 3.73 -8.96
CA LEU A 42 -5.43 2.52 -9.58
C LEU A 42 -3.90 2.55 -9.60
N VAL A 43 -3.31 3.67 -10.02
CA VAL A 43 -1.85 3.83 -10.05
C VAL A 43 -1.26 3.76 -8.64
N GLY A 44 -1.91 4.39 -7.66
CA GLY A 44 -1.54 4.29 -6.25
C GLY A 44 -1.62 2.86 -5.71
N GLY A 45 -2.69 2.14 -6.06
CA GLY A 45 -2.91 0.74 -5.69
C GLY A 45 -1.85 -0.19 -6.28
N ILE A 46 -1.49 -0.01 -7.55
CA ILE A 46 -0.40 -0.76 -8.19
C ILE A 46 0.95 -0.47 -7.50
N GLN A 47 1.24 0.80 -7.21
CA GLN A 47 2.45 1.16 -6.47
C GLN A 47 2.47 0.54 -5.07
N ALA A 48 1.35 0.56 -4.35
CA ALA A 48 1.22 -0.04 -3.03
C ALA A 48 1.40 -1.56 -3.08
N LEU A 49 0.79 -2.24 -4.04
CA LEU A 49 0.93 -3.68 -4.23
C LEU A 49 2.37 -4.06 -4.56
N LEU A 50 3.06 -3.28 -5.40
CA LEU A 50 4.47 -3.50 -5.70
C LEU A 50 5.32 -3.40 -4.42
N VAL A 51 5.17 -2.32 -3.64
CA VAL A 51 5.92 -2.13 -2.40
C VAL A 51 5.60 -3.21 -1.38
N PHE A 52 4.33 -3.57 -1.23
CA PHE A 52 3.89 -4.64 -0.35
C PHE A 52 4.52 -5.98 -0.75
N SER A 53 4.48 -6.33 -2.03
CA SER A 53 5.04 -7.58 -2.56
C SER A 53 6.55 -7.68 -2.35
N LEU A 54 7.25 -6.55 -2.38
CA LEU A 54 8.68 -6.48 -2.13
C LEU A 54 9.04 -6.54 -0.64
N THR A 55 8.17 -6.12 0.26
CA THR A 55 8.55 -5.87 1.68
C THR A 55 7.91 -6.80 2.69
N VAL A 56 6.70 -7.33 2.43
CA VAL A 56 5.89 -8.05 3.42
C VAL A 56 6.62 -9.23 4.06
N ILE A 57 7.45 -9.96 3.29
CA ILE A 57 8.30 -11.04 3.80
C ILE A 57 9.77 -10.60 3.92
N SER A 58 10.23 -9.72 3.02
CA SER A 58 11.66 -9.34 2.99
C SER A 58 12.13 -8.70 4.28
N VAL A 59 11.33 -7.80 4.85
CA VAL A 59 11.68 -7.07 6.08
C VAL A 59 11.81 -8.03 7.27
N PRO A 60 10.79 -8.84 7.63
CA PRO A 60 10.93 -9.76 8.75
C PRO A 60 12.03 -10.81 8.51
N LEU A 61 12.20 -11.31 7.28
CA LEU A 61 13.25 -12.27 6.94
C LEU A 61 14.67 -11.70 7.16
N LEU A 62 14.90 -10.43 6.81
CA LEU A 62 16.18 -9.75 7.04
C LEU A 62 16.45 -9.49 8.53
N LEU A 63 15.40 -9.37 9.34
CA LEU A 63 15.52 -9.21 10.79
C LEU A 63 15.72 -10.55 11.51
N ASP A 64 15.09 -11.61 11.00
CA ASP A 64 15.12 -12.96 11.57
C ASP A 64 16.42 -13.69 11.25
N ARG A 65 16.95 -13.54 10.02
CA ARG A 65 18.05 -14.38 9.52
C ARG A 65 19.17 -13.56 8.88
N PRO A 66 20.43 -14.00 9.01
CA PRO A 66 21.54 -13.44 8.25
C PRO A 66 21.38 -13.84 6.77
N THR A 67 20.73 -12.99 5.98
CA THR A 67 20.54 -13.17 4.54
C THR A 67 20.80 -11.87 3.78
N THR A 68 20.86 -11.96 2.45
CA THR A 68 21.04 -10.80 1.58
C THR A 68 19.69 -10.23 1.13
N VAL A 69 19.64 -8.92 0.91
CA VAL A 69 18.43 -8.21 0.43
C VAL A 69 17.86 -8.85 -0.85
N GLY A 70 18.74 -9.25 -1.78
CA GLY A 70 18.31 -9.89 -3.03
C GLY A 70 17.66 -11.27 -2.83
N ILE A 71 18.10 -12.04 -1.84
CA ILE A 71 17.41 -13.30 -1.48
C ILE A 71 16.06 -12.96 -0.85
N ALA A 72 16.03 -12.03 0.10
CA ALA A 72 14.81 -11.66 0.82
C ALA A 72 13.69 -11.19 -0.13
N ILE A 73 14.02 -10.28 -1.06
CA ILE A 73 13.07 -9.80 -2.08
C ILE A 73 12.53 -10.94 -2.94
N ARG A 74 13.40 -11.84 -3.41
CA ARG A 74 12.97 -12.99 -4.23
C ARG A 74 12.06 -13.92 -3.45
N THR A 75 12.34 -14.14 -2.16
CA THR A 75 11.47 -14.93 -1.29
C THR A 75 10.11 -14.26 -1.13
N SER A 76 10.08 -12.94 -0.90
CA SER A 76 8.82 -12.18 -0.78
C SER A 76 7.98 -12.24 -2.03
N LEU A 77 8.58 -12.02 -3.21
CA LEU A 77 7.88 -12.11 -4.48
C LEU A 77 7.31 -13.50 -4.72
N ARG A 78 8.09 -14.57 -4.44
CA ARG A 78 7.61 -15.96 -4.58
C ARG A 78 6.49 -16.29 -3.59
N ALA A 79 6.60 -15.83 -2.35
CA ALA A 79 5.57 -16.06 -1.34
C ALA A 79 4.24 -15.40 -1.74
N VAL A 80 4.30 -14.18 -2.29
CA VAL A 80 3.12 -13.47 -2.78
C VAL A 80 2.53 -14.10 -4.04
N ASP A 81 3.37 -14.50 -5.00
CA ASP A 81 2.92 -15.18 -6.22
C ASP A 81 2.24 -16.53 -5.92
N ALA A 82 2.83 -17.31 -5.01
CA ALA A 82 2.27 -18.60 -4.59
C ALA A 82 0.97 -18.47 -3.76
N ASN A 83 0.73 -17.32 -3.11
CA ASN A 83 -0.38 -17.09 -2.19
C ASN A 83 -1.14 -15.79 -2.51
N LEU A 84 -1.42 -15.54 -3.80
CA LEU A 84 -1.92 -14.25 -4.26
C LEU A 84 -3.21 -13.82 -3.55
N LEU A 85 -4.21 -14.70 -3.44
CA LEU A 85 -5.50 -14.37 -2.80
C LEU A 85 -5.33 -14.03 -1.30
N PRO A 86 -4.71 -14.90 -0.47
CA PRO A 86 -4.42 -14.57 0.92
C PRO A 86 -3.62 -13.28 1.09
N MET A 87 -2.63 -13.03 0.22
CA MET A 87 -1.77 -11.85 0.30
C MET A 87 -2.50 -10.56 -0.09
N LEU A 88 -3.40 -10.62 -1.08
CA LEU A 88 -4.29 -9.50 -1.41
C LEU A 88 -5.26 -9.20 -0.28
N ALA A 89 -5.85 -10.24 0.33
CA ALA A 89 -6.71 -10.08 1.49
C ALA A 89 -5.95 -9.46 2.68
N TRP A 90 -4.72 -9.91 2.93
CA TRP A 90 -3.86 -9.35 3.96
C TRP A 90 -3.51 -7.89 3.68
N GLY A 91 -3.10 -7.56 2.45
CA GLY A 91 -2.86 -6.19 2.03
C GLY A 91 -4.08 -5.29 2.21
N ALA A 92 -5.28 -5.77 1.89
CA ALA A 92 -6.53 -5.05 2.11
C ALA A 92 -6.80 -4.80 3.60
N ILE A 93 -6.56 -5.78 4.48
CA ILE A 93 -6.68 -5.62 5.93
C ILE A 93 -5.72 -4.54 6.43
N VAL A 94 -4.46 -4.55 5.98
CA VAL A 94 -3.46 -3.53 6.34
C VAL A 94 -3.95 -2.14 5.94
N VAL A 95 -4.47 -1.97 4.72
CA VAL A 95 -5.00 -0.69 4.24
C VAL A 95 -6.18 -0.21 5.08
N VAL A 96 -7.16 -1.09 5.35
CA VAL A 96 -8.36 -0.74 6.12
C VAL A 96 -8.00 -0.36 7.55
N LEU A 97 -7.17 -1.14 8.23
CA LEU A 97 -6.74 -0.85 9.60
C LEU A 97 -5.93 0.45 9.66
N THR A 98 -5.04 0.69 8.68
CA THR A 98 -4.29 1.95 8.60
C THR A 98 -5.22 3.14 8.41
N ALA A 99 -6.23 3.02 7.54
CA ALA A 99 -7.24 4.06 7.33
C ALA A 99 -8.04 4.34 8.61
N ILE A 100 -8.46 3.31 9.35
CA ILE A 100 -9.11 3.46 10.66
C ILE A 100 -8.19 4.22 11.64
N GLY A 101 -6.90 3.88 11.65
CA GLY A 101 -5.90 4.58 12.44
C GLY A 101 -5.81 6.08 12.10
N PHE A 102 -5.80 6.44 10.82
CA PHE A 102 -5.84 7.84 10.39
C PHE A 102 -7.14 8.55 10.78
N LEU A 103 -8.30 7.88 10.61
CA LEU A 103 -9.60 8.44 11.01
C LEU A 103 -9.69 8.73 12.50
N SER A 104 -8.98 7.97 13.33
CA SER A 104 -8.86 8.21 14.78
C SER A 104 -7.84 9.31 15.16
N LEU A 105 -7.53 10.24 14.23
CA LEU A 105 -6.48 11.26 14.40
C LEU A 105 -5.13 10.65 14.78
N PHE A 106 -4.75 9.55 14.13
CA PHE A 106 -3.51 8.79 14.34
C PHE A 106 -3.40 8.04 15.69
N PHE A 107 -4.27 8.28 16.68
CA PHE A 107 -4.19 7.59 17.98
C PHE A 107 -4.35 6.07 17.86
N GLY A 108 -5.25 5.60 16.99
CA GLY A 108 -5.47 4.17 16.74
C GLY A 108 -4.23 3.46 16.23
N LEU A 109 -3.33 4.16 15.53
CA LEU A 109 -2.08 3.57 15.03
C LEU A 109 -1.13 3.16 16.17
N ILE A 110 -1.24 3.74 17.36
CA ILE A 110 -0.44 3.32 18.53
C ILE A 110 -0.67 1.84 18.84
N VAL A 111 -1.91 1.36 18.67
CA VAL A 111 -2.28 -0.03 18.92
C VAL A 111 -2.21 -0.86 17.63
N LEU A 112 -2.68 -0.30 16.51
CA LEU A 112 -2.76 -1.03 15.25
C LEU A 112 -1.39 -1.30 14.63
N MET A 113 -0.40 -0.41 14.76
CA MET A 113 0.93 -0.65 14.18
C MET A 113 1.64 -1.84 14.83
N PRO A 114 1.74 -1.96 16.18
CA PRO A 114 2.28 -3.15 16.81
C PRO A 114 1.51 -4.43 16.44
N LEU A 115 0.18 -4.36 16.39
CA LEU A 115 -0.67 -5.50 16.03
C LEU A 115 -0.42 -5.98 14.60
N LEU A 116 -0.38 -5.05 13.63
CA LEU A 116 -0.08 -5.33 12.23
C LEU A 116 1.33 -5.91 12.07
N GLY A 117 2.31 -5.37 12.79
CA GLY A 117 3.69 -5.88 12.79
C GLY A 117 3.76 -7.33 13.30
N HIS A 118 3.12 -7.60 14.44
CA HIS A 118 3.06 -8.94 15.01
C HIS A 118 2.33 -9.93 14.09
N ALA A 119 1.18 -9.55 13.52
CA ALA A 119 0.45 -10.40 12.59
C ALA A 119 1.23 -10.65 11.29
N THR A 120 1.95 -9.64 10.77
CA THR A 120 2.83 -9.81 9.61
C THR A 120 4.00 -10.74 9.93
N TRP A 121 4.53 -10.71 11.16
CA TRP A 121 5.55 -11.67 11.61
C TRP A 121 5.03 -13.10 11.60
N HIS A 122 3.80 -13.34 12.06
CA HIS A 122 3.17 -14.66 11.98
C HIS A 122 2.96 -15.10 10.52
N ALA A 123 2.44 -14.22 9.67
CA ALA A 123 2.32 -14.52 8.24
C ALA A 123 3.68 -14.84 7.60
N TYR A 124 4.74 -14.12 7.97
CA TYR A 124 6.11 -14.44 7.55
C TYR A 124 6.53 -15.85 7.96
N ARG A 125 6.35 -16.20 9.24
CA ARG A 125 6.72 -17.52 9.75
C ARG A 125 5.94 -18.62 9.03
N ASP A 126 4.63 -18.49 8.91
CA ASP A 126 3.78 -19.49 8.25
C ASP A 126 4.11 -19.71 6.77
N LEU A 127 4.71 -18.72 6.10
CA LEU A 127 5.04 -18.79 4.67
C LEU A 127 6.48 -19.23 4.38
N VAL A 128 7.39 -19.09 5.33
CA VAL A 128 8.84 -19.27 5.12
C VAL A 128 9.46 -20.32 6.02
N GLU A 129 8.87 -20.60 7.18
CA GLU A 129 9.25 -21.71 8.08
C GLU A 129 8.44 -22.97 7.78
#